data_AF-A0A964IK38-F1
#
_entry.id   AF-A0A964IK38-F1
#
_cell.length_a   1.000
_cell.length_b   1.000
_cell.length_c   1.000
_cell.angle_alpha   90.00
_cell.angle_beta   90.00
_cell.angle_gamma   90.00
#
_symmetry.space_group_name_H-M   'P 1'
#
loop_
_entity.id
_entity.type
_entity.pdbx_description
1 polymer ?
#
loop_
_entity_poly.entity_id
_entity_poly.type
_entity_poly.pdbx_seq_one_letter_code
_entity_poly.pdbx_strand_id
1 'polypeptide(L)'
;MLRFLMPLGAVLILAPALVSGQRPGRPAILDGIWNSATATPLERPRELKDKPFFTPAEAAQWEREFVKRNEEPAPDAAAKRTGTGTYNTAYREFGTRTVKTLRTAIITAPADGRIPALTPAAAEIKRRRLEGLKKFENPEELGLQDQCLAFLTAGPPMLPYSYNSNYQIVQTEDAVLVHAEMIHDARIIHLDGRPHLPSNIRLWMGDSIGRWEGATLVVDTTNFNDGGGFYGDAGGNFGWDRNLHIIERFSLFDAETLRYQFEIDNPTAFTQPWKGELTMTRSSEMIYEYACHEANYSLTNMLRGYRAAERRPVDVRKR
;
A
#
# COMPACT_ATOMS: atom_id res chain seq x y z
N MET A 1 8.01 77.01 22.07
CA MET A 1 8.74 75.80 21.63
C MET A 1 8.07 74.59 22.23
N LEU A 2 7.19 73.91 21.49
CA LEU A 2 6.48 72.72 21.94
C LEU A 2 6.83 71.57 20.97
N ARG A 3 7.61 70.58 21.45
CA ARG A 3 8.03 69.41 20.67
C ARG A 3 7.02 68.28 20.86
N PHE A 4 6.44 67.83 19.76
CA PHE A 4 5.72 66.56 19.66
C PHE A 4 6.72 65.40 19.71
N LEU A 5 6.42 64.38 20.53
CA LEU A 5 7.09 63.08 20.55
C LEU A 5 6.03 62.01 20.23
N MET A 6 6.13 61.39 19.06
CA MET A 6 5.39 60.18 18.69
C MET A 6 6.30 58.96 18.95
N PRO A 7 5.80 57.85 19.53
CA PRO A 7 6.58 56.64 19.64
C PRO A 7 6.46 55.80 18.35
N LEU A 8 7.59 55.40 17.76
CA LEU A 8 7.61 54.35 16.74
C LEU A 8 7.45 52.99 17.42
N GLY A 9 6.34 52.30 17.15
CA GLY A 9 6.18 50.88 17.47
C GLY A 9 6.94 50.02 16.46
N ALA A 10 7.89 49.21 16.92
CA ALA A 10 8.55 48.20 16.11
C ALA A 10 7.62 46.98 15.95
N VAL A 11 7.18 46.73 14.72
CA VAL A 11 6.44 45.52 14.36
C VAL A 11 7.46 44.41 14.11
N LEU A 12 7.54 43.44 15.02
CA LEU A 12 8.28 42.20 14.81
C LEU A 12 7.48 41.32 13.84
N ILE A 13 7.92 41.23 12.59
CA ILE A 13 7.39 40.27 11.62
C ILE A 13 8.13 38.94 11.83
N LEU A 14 7.48 37.98 12.48
CA LEU A 14 7.93 36.58 12.43
C LEU A 14 7.68 36.05 11.02
N ALA A 15 8.72 36.00 10.19
CA ALA A 15 8.70 35.21 8.97
C ALA A 15 8.81 33.71 9.34
N PRO A 16 7.92 32.84 8.84
CA PRO A 16 8.13 31.40 8.97
C PRO A 16 9.37 31.01 8.18
N ALA A 17 10.21 30.15 8.76
CA ALA A 17 11.36 29.57 8.09
C ALA A 17 10.87 28.74 6.89
N LEU A 18 10.91 29.34 5.71
CA LEU A 18 10.77 28.64 4.44
C LEU A 18 11.93 27.66 4.32
N VAL A 19 11.60 26.36 4.33
CA VAL A 19 12.50 25.29 3.94
C VAL A 19 13.04 25.63 2.55
N SER A 20 14.33 25.95 2.49
CA SER A 20 15.07 26.12 1.25
C SER A 20 15.15 24.76 0.54
N GLY A 21 14.32 24.54 -0.48
CA GLY A 21 14.38 23.33 -1.29
C GLY A 21 13.39 23.25 -2.45
N GLN A 22 12.19 23.85 -2.34
CA GLN A 22 11.19 23.81 -3.40
C GLN A 22 11.09 25.17 -4.10
N ARG A 23 11.68 25.29 -5.29
CA ARG A 23 11.40 26.44 -6.17
C ARG A 23 10.00 26.27 -6.77
N PRO A 24 9.11 27.27 -6.69
CA PRO A 24 7.81 27.21 -7.35
C PRO A 24 8.00 26.95 -8.86
N GLY A 25 7.29 25.96 -9.39
CA GLY A 25 7.24 25.65 -10.83
C GLY A 25 8.29 24.66 -11.37
N ARG A 26 9.06 23.97 -10.51
CA ARG A 26 9.91 22.86 -10.94
C ARG A 26 9.41 21.52 -10.38
N PRO A 27 9.46 20.42 -11.17
CA PRO A 27 9.28 19.07 -10.67
C PRO A 27 10.10 18.79 -9.41
N ALA A 28 9.53 18.05 -8.46
CA ALA A 28 10.32 17.52 -7.36
C ALA A 28 11.27 16.44 -7.87
N ILE A 29 12.36 16.21 -7.14
CA ILE A 29 13.28 15.10 -7.38
C ILE A 29 12.84 13.97 -6.47
N LEU A 30 12.16 12.97 -7.03
CA LEU A 30 11.66 11.81 -6.28
C LEU A 30 12.64 10.64 -6.26
N ASP A 31 13.74 10.72 -7.00
CA ASP A 31 14.76 9.68 -7.10
C ASP A 31 15.21 9.16 -5.73
N GLY A 32 15.41 7.85 -5.67
CA GLY A 32 15.94 7.15 -4.52
C GLY A 32 15.08 5.99 -4.08
N ILE A 33 15.46 5.40 -2.95
CA ILE A 33 14.78 4.26 -2.36
C ILE A 33 13.92 4.76 -1.20
N TRP A 34 12.67 4.32 -1.17
CA TRP A 34 11.65 4.75 -0.23
C TRP A 34 11.03 3.53 0.44
N ASN A 35 10.94 3.55 1.76
CA ASN A 35 10.38 2.47 2.56
C ASN A 35 9.00 2.85 3.09
N SER A 36 8.00 1.99 2.87
CA SER A 36 6.61 2.23 3.30
C SER A 36 6.22 1.61 4.64
N ALA A 37 7.12 0.82 5.26
CA ALA A 37 6.80 0.08 6.48
C ALA A 37 6.37 1.03 7.60
N THR A 38 5.22 0.75 8.23
CA THR A 38 4.64 1.64 9.23
C THR A 38 3.78 0.92 10.26
N ALA A 39 3.84 1.41 11.50
CA ALA A 39 2.94 1.02 12.58
C ALA A 39 1.51 1.59 12.40
N THR A 40 1.29 2.50 11.45
CA THR A 40 -0.05 3.02 11.14
C THR A 40 -0.88 1.96 10.42
N PRO A 41 -2.03 1.55 10.96
CA PRO A 41 -2.86 0.52 10.33
C PRO A 41 -3.51 1.04 9.04
N LEU A 42 -3.87 0.13 8.13
CA LEU A 42 -4.62 0.50 6.92
C LEU A 42 -5.97 1.14 7.28
N GLU A 43 -6.77 0.43 8.08
CA GLU A 43 -8.08 0.89 8.56
C GLU A 43 -8.01 1.36 10.01
N ARG A 44 -8.78 2.40 10.34
CA ARG A 44 -8.80 2.97 11.68
C ARG A 44 -9.35 1.96 12.69
N PRO A 45 -8.66 1.68 13.81
CA PRO A 45 -9.19 0.85 14.89
C PRO A 45 -10.55 1.37 15.39
N ARG A 46 -11.44 0.46 15.82
CA ARG A 46 -12.81 0.84 16.24
C ARG A 46 -12.80 1.79 17.43
N GLU A 47 -11.79 1.65 18.28
CA GLU A 47 -11.55 2.43 19.48
C GLU A 47 -11.13 3.87 19.14
N LEU A 48 -10.63 4.09 17.92
CA LEU A 48 -10.17 5.40 17.43
C LEU A 48 -11.12 6.01 16.40
N LYS A 49 -12.34 5.48 16.20
CA LYS A 49 -13.24 5.87 15.09
C LYS A 49 -13.39 7.39 14.91
N ASP A 50 -13.50 8.14 16.00
CA ASP A 50 -13.71 9.59 16.03
C ASP A 50 -12.39 10.40 16.16
N LYS A 51 -11.24 9.72 16.05
CA LYS A 51 -9.92 10.27 16.27
C LYS A 51 -9.04 10.08 15.04
N PRO A 52 -9.10 11.01 14.06
CA PRO A 52 -8.34 10.87 12.81
C PRO A 52 -6.83 11.05 12.98
N PHE A 53 -6.38 11.70 14.07
CA PHE A 53 -4.98 11.97 14.35
C PHE A 53 -4.61 11.63 15.79
N PHE A 54 -3.41 11.09 15.97
CA PHE A 54 -2.75 11.00 17.26
C PHE A 54 -2.14 12.36 17.65
N THR A 55 -2.07 12.63 18.94
CA THR A 55 -1.04 13.56 19.45
C THR A 55 0.35 12.91 19.37
N PRO A 56 1.45 13.67 19.40
CA PRO A 56 2.79 13.07 19.40
C PRO A 56 3.02 12.07 20.55
N ALA A 57 2.45 12.32 21.73
CA ALA A 57 2.56 11.41 22.87
C ALA A 57 1.81 10.08 22.64
N GLU A 58 0.63 10.15 22.03
CA GLU A 58 -0.17 8.97 21.71
C GLU A 58 0.44 8.15 20.58
N ALA A 59 1.00 8.82 19.56
CA ALA A 59 1.75 8.14 18.51
C ALA A 59 2.95 7.39 19.11
N ALA A 60 3.72 8.03 19.99
CA ALA A 60 4.83 7.37 20.66
C ALA A 60 4.39 6.19 21.54
N GLN A 61 3.21 6.29 22.19
CA GLN A 61 2.63 5.16 22.93
C GLN A 61 2.23 4.03 21.99
N TRP A 62 1.52 4.35 20.90
CA TRP A 62 1.11 3.40 19.88
C TRP A 62 2.30 2.64 19.31
N GLU A 63 3.39 3.34 18.98
CA GLU A 63 4.64 2.75 18.48
C GLU A 63 5.25 1.76 19.49
N ARG A 64 5.33 2.13 20.77
CA ARG A 64 5.82 1.21 21.82
C ARG A 64 4.96 -0.04 21.95
N GLU A 65 3.64 0.12 21.94
CA GLU A 65 2.70 -1.00 22.02
C GLU A 65 2.76 -1.86 20.76
N PHE A 66 2.94 -1.27 19.58
CA PHE A 66 3.07 -1.96 18.31
C PHE A 66 4.32 -2.84 18.29
N VAL A 67 5.47 -2.30 18.70
CA VAL A 67 6.71 -3.06 18.84
C VAL A 67 6.50 -4.25 19.78
N LYS A 68 5.95 -4.00 20.98
CA LYS A 68 5.69 -5.05 21.97
C LYS A 68 4.76 -6.15 21.45
N ARG A 69 3.70 -5.80 20.70
CA ARG A 69 2.77 -6.78 20.13
C ARG A 69 3.40 -7.66 19.05
N ASN A 70 4.44 -7.17 18.38
CA ASN A 70 5.12 -7.89 17.32
C ASN A 70 6.36 -8.65 17.80
N GLU A 71 6.76 -8.53 19.07
CA GLU A 71 7.85 -9.34 19.64
C GLU A 71 7.62 -10.83 19.41
N GLU A 72 8.69 -11.55 19.09
CA GLU A 72 8.64 -12.99 18.93
C GLU A 72 8.15 -13.64 20.24
N PRO A 73 7.19 -14.57 20.18
CA PRO A 73 6.84 -15.36 21.35
C PRO A 73 8.06 -16.07 21.93
N ALA A 74 8.07 -16.29 23.24
CA ALA A 74 9.11 -17.07 23.87
C ALA A 74 9.19 -18.50 23.26
N PRO A 75 10.37 -19.10 23.09
CA PRO A 75 10.52 -20.42 22.44
C PRO A 75 9.71 -21.55 23.11
N ASP A 76 9.42 -21.41 24.40
CA ASP A 76 8.64 -22.34 25.22
C ASP A 76 7.14 -22.04 25.23
N ALA A 77 6.70 -20.95 24.59
CA ALA A 77 5.30 -20.63 24.47
C ALA A 77 4.59 -21.74 23.69
N ALA A 78 3.55 -22.32 24.30
CA ALA A 78 2.74 -23.33 23.64
C ALA A 78 2.26 -22.80 22.28
N ALA A 79 2.54 -23.56 21.22
CA ALA A 79 2.11 -23.20 19.87
C ALA A 79 0.58 -23.04 19.85
N LYS A 80 0.10 -21.80 19.72
CA LYS A 80 -1.34 -21.50 19.67
C LYS A 80 -2.01 -22.02 18.39
N ARG A 81 -1.23 -22.47 17.41
CA ARG A 81 -1.68 -22.95 16.11
C ARG A 81 -1.06 -24.31 15.80
N THR A 82 -1.87 -25.23 15.28
CA THR A 82 -1.41 -26.48 14.70
C THR A 82 -0.95 -26.23 13.26
N GLY A 83 0.18 -26.80 12.84
CA GLY A 83 0.74 -26.64 11.47
C GLY A 83 2.22 -26.28 11.45
N THR A 84 2.74 -25.90 10.28
CA THR A 84 4.16 -25.57 10.04
C THR A 84 4.56 -24.15 10.49
N GLY A 85 3.62 -23.34 10.99
CA GLY A 85 3.89 -21.97 11.40
C GLY A 85 4.07 -20.98 10.22
N THR A 86 4.70 -19.85 10.49
CA THR A 86 5.04 -18.76 9.54
C THR A 86 6.39 -18.18 9.96
N TYR A 87 6.94 -17.25 9.17
CA TYR A 87 8.22 -16.60 9.46
C TYR A 87 8.27 -15.99 10.87
N ASN A 88 9.41 -16.15 11.53
CA ASN A 88 9.77 -15.41 12.74
C ASN A 88 9.72 -13.90 12.45
N THR A 89 9.39 -13.09 13.46
CA THR A 89 9.33 -11.62 13.38
C THR A 89 10.64 -11.02 12.88
N ALA A 90 11.81 -11.62 13.13
CA ALA A 90 13.08 -11.11 12.63
C ALA A 90 13.17 -11.06 11.09
N TYR A 91 12.35 -11.82 10.37
CA TYR A 91 12.21 -11.75 8.91
C TYR A 91 11.07 -10.83 8.45
N ARG A 92 10.41 -10.14 9.38
CA ARG A 92 9.28 -9.26 9.11
C ARG A 92 9.67 -7.81 9.33
N GLU A 93 9.21 -6.97 8.43
CA GLU A 93 9.37 -5.53 8.43
C GLU A 93 7.97 -4.87 8.53
N PHE A 94 7.39 -4.89 9.72
CA PHE A 94 6.12 -4.21 9.96
C PHE A 94 6.25 -2.68 10.06
N GLY A 95 7.48 -2.17 10.16
CA GLY A 95 7.76 -0.80 10.58
C GLY A 95 7.55 -0.60 12.08
N THR A 96 8.17 0.43 12.65
CA THR A 96 8.08 0.73 14.10
C THR A 96 7.54 2.12 14.38
N ARG A 97 7.28 2.89 13.33
CA ARG A 97 6.88 4.31 13.40
C ARG A 97 5.55 4.52 12.72
N THR A 98 4.73 5.39 13.29
CA THR A 98 3.53 5.90 12.63
C THR A 98 3.92 6.80 11.46
N VAL A 99 2.99 6.98 10.51
CA VAL A 99 3.17 7.95 9.42
C VAL A 99 3.37 9.36 9.97
N LYS A 100 4.18 10.17 9.28
CA LYS A 100 4.61 11.49 9.76
C LYS A 100 3.46 12.47 9.99
N THR A 101 2.33 12.26 9.32
CA THR A 101 1.10 13.05 9.50
C THR A 101 0.32 12.69 10.76
N LEU A 102 0.79 11.72 11.54
CA LEU A 102 0.18 11.22 12.79
C LEU A 102 -1.25 10.71 12.61
N ARG A 103 -1.62 10.29 11.41
CA ARG A 103 -2.93 9.69 11.17
C ARG A 103 -3.04 8.35 11.88
N THR A 104 -4.23 8.09 12.40
CA THR A 104 -4.57 6.83 13.06
C THR A 104 -4.90 5.70 12.08
N ALA A 105 -4.94 6.00 10.78
CA ALA A 105 -5.15 5.06 9.68
C ALA A 105 -4.54 5.60 8.37
N ILE A 106 -4.19 4.71 7.44
CA ILE A 106 -3.83 5.07 6.06
C ILE A 106 -5.08 5.60 5.32
N ILE A 107 -6.25 5.01 5.56
CA ILE A 107 -7.49 5.49 4.93
C ILE A 107 -7.91 6.84 5.54
N THR A 108 -8.12 7.81 4.64
CA THR A 108 -8.44 9.20 5.00
C THR A 108 -9.87 9.59 4.67
N ALA A 109 -10.47 8.94 3.66
CA ALA A 109 -11.87 9.06 3.31
C ALA A 109 -12.38 7.66 2.97
N PRO A 110 -13.52 7.19 3.51
CA PRO A 110 -14.50 7.91 4.33
C PRO A 110 -13.97 8.35 5.71
N ALA A 111 -14.72 9.23 6.38
CA ALA A 111 -14.25 9.90 7.60
C ALA A 111 -13.98 8.93 8.77
N ASP A 112 -14.57 7.74 8.76
CA ASP A 112 -14.33 6.68 9.73
C ASP A 112 -12.99 5.95 9.52
N GLY A 113 -12.28 6.24 8.42
CA GLY A 113 -10.97 5.68 8.10
C GLY A 113 -11.03 4.20 7.75
N ARG A 114 -12.12 3.74 7.13
CA ARG A 114 -12.32 2.33 6.74
C ARG A 114 -12.58 2.16 5.26
N ILE A 115 -12.28 0.99 4.73
CA ILE A 115 -12.58 0.69 3.34
C ILE A 115 -14.11 0.65 3.20
N PRO A 116 -14.71 1.31 2.18
CA PRO A 116 -16.13 1.19 1.92
C PRO A 116 -16.58 -0.26 1.74
N ALA A 117 -17.86 -0.51 1.99
CA ALA A 117 -18.44 -1.81 1.73
C ALA A 117 -18.31 -2.18 0.24
N LEU A 118 -18.12 -3.48 -0.02
CA LEU A 118 -18.23 -4.00 -1.37
C LEU A 118 -19.68 -3.92 -1.86
N THR A 119 -19.87 -3.77 -3.16
CA THR A 119 -21.18 -4.00 -3.77
C THR A 119 -21.61 -5.46 -3.55
N PRO A 120 -22.92 -5.79 -3.58
CA PRO A 120 -23.36 -7.18 -3.45
C PRO A 120 -22.73 -8.11 -4.50
N ALA A 121 -22.54 -7.62 -5.74
CA ALA A 121 -21.90 -8.38 -6.80
C ALA A 121 -20.41 -8.63 -6.50
N ALA A 122 -19.67 -7.61 -6.09
CA ALA A 122 -18.26 -7.73 -5.72
C ALA A 122 -18.05 -8.62 -4.48
N ALA A 123 -18.93 -8.51 -3.49
CA ALA A 123 -18.92 -9.36 -2.30
C ALA A 123 -19.11 -10.85 -2.67
N GLU A 124 -20.01 -11.14 -3.62
CA GLU A 124 -20.24 -12.49 -4.12
C GLU A 124 -19.02 -13.03 -4.91
N ILE A 125 -18.38 -12.20 -5.74
CA ILE A 125 -17.14 -12.57 -6.45
C ILE A 125 -16.04 -12.89 -5.43
N LYS A 126 -15.81 -12.00 -4.45
CA LYS A 126 -14.83 -12.21 -3.37
C LYS A 126 -15.11 -13.51 -2.60
N ARG A 127 -16.38 -13.77 -2.27
CA ARG A 127 -16.79 -14.99 -1.56
C ARG A 127 -16.44 -16.23 -2.38
N ARG A 128 -16.77 -16.26 -3.68
CA ARG A 128 -16.43 -17.39 -4.55
C ARG A 128 -14.93 -17.64 -4.63
N ARG A 129 -14.14 -16.57 -4.79
CA ARG A 129 -12.67 -16.63 -4.80
C ARG A 129 -12.11 -17.21 -3.50
N LEU A 130 -12.60 -16.75 -2.35
CA LEU A 130 -12.20 -17.28 -1.04
C LEU A 130 -12.57 -18.76 -0.84
N GLU A 131 -13.68 -19.23 -1.42
CA GLU A 131 -14.02 -20.66 -1.42
C GLU A 131 -13.13 -21.47 -2.37
N GLY A 132 -12.76 -20.89 -3.52
CA GLY A 132 -11.83 -21.46 -4.48
C GLY A 132 -10.43 -21.70 -3.91
N LEU A 133 -9.93 -20.70 -3.19
CA LEU A 133 -8.65 -20.72 -2.45
C LEU A 133 -8.56 -21.82 -1.38
N LYS A 134 -9.64 -22.53 -1.05
CA LYS A 134 -9.62 -23.69 -0.14
C LYS A 134 -9.47 -25.02 -0.87
N LYS A 135 -9.64 -25.03 -2.19
CA LYS A 135 -9.68 -26.25 -3.00
C LYS A 135 -8.35 -26.50 -3.71
N PHE A 136 -7.59 -25.50 -4.16
CA PHE A 136 -6.33 -25.74 -4.87
C PHE A 136 -6.43 -26.81 -5.98
N GLU A 137 -7.57 -26.84 -6.67
CA GLU A 137 -7.86 -27.85 -7.68
C GLU A 137 -7.00 -27.65 -8.94
N ASN A 138 -6.79 -26.39 -9.29
CA ASN A 138 -5.95 -25.94 -10.39
C ASN A 138 -5.13 -24.70 -9.95
N PRO A 139 -4.09 -24.32 -10.70
CA PRO A 139 -3.26 -23.16 -10.37
C PRO A 139 -4.02 -21.83 -10.34
N GLU A 140 -5.08 -21.69 -11.12
CA GLU A 140 -5.87 -20.46 -11.23
C GLU A 140 -6.68 -20.17 -9.95
N GLU A 141 -7.00 -21.21 -9.17
CA GLU A 141 -7.63 -21.12 -7.85
C GLU A 141 -6.67 -20.70 -6.73
N LEU A 142 -5.38 -20.48 -7.02
CA LEU A 142 -4.39 -19.95 -6.08
C LEU A 142 -4.43 -18.42 -5.99
N GLY A 143 -3.86 -17.86 -4.91
CA GLY A 143 -3.75 -16.42 -4.75
C GLY A 143 -2.90 -15.80 -5.86
N LEU A 144 -3.18 -14.54 -6.24
CA LEU A 144 -2.35 -13.84 -7.25
C LEU A 144 -0.88 -13.73 -6.79
N GLN A 145 -0.69 -13.58 -5.48
CA GLN A 145 0.61 -13.58 -4.85
C GLN A 145 1.32 -14.94 -4.92
N ASP A 146 0.57 -16.05 -4.82
CA ASP A 146 1.13 -17.41 -4.87
C ASP A 146 1.47 -17.81 -6.31
N GLN A 147 0.75 -17.22 -7.28
CA GLN A 147 1.03 -17.32 -8.72
C GLN A 147 2.11 -16.34 -9.18
N CYS A 148 2.61 -15.48 -8.28
CA CYS A 148 3.59 -14.44 -8.58
C CYS A 148 3.14 -13.43 -9.64
N LEU A 149 1.84 -13.20 -9.77
CA LEU A 149 1.28 -12.29 -10.77
C LEU A 149 1.15 -10.87 -10.26
N ALA A 150 0.79 -10.72 -8.99
CA ALA A 150 0.55 -9.41 -8.40
C ALA A 150 0.56 -9.47 -6.87
N PHE A 151 0.94 -8.35 -6.26
CA PHE A 151 0.93 -8.18 -4.81
C PHE A 151 0.41 -6.80 -4.40
N LEU A 152 -0.13 -6.69 -3.19
CA LEU A 152 -0.67 -5.45 -2.63
C LEU A 152 0.35 -4.30 -2.59
N THR A 153 1.63 -4.62 -2.47
CA THR A 153 2.74 -3.66 -2.40
C THR A 153 3.08 -3.08 -3.76
N ALA A 154 3.00 -3.87 -4.83
CA ALA A 154 3.42 -3.46 -6.17
C ALA A 154 2.41 -2.56 -6.87
N GLY A 155 1.13 -2.95 -6.81
CA GLY A 155 0.00 -2.25 -7.43
C GLY A 155 -0.17 -0.82 -6.95
N PRO A 156 -0.69 0.12 -7.77
CA PRO A 156 -1.45 1.21 -7.19
C PRO A 156 -2.69 0.64 -6.46
N PRO A 157 -2.98 1.07 -5.22
CA PRO A 157 -2.12 1.87 -4.37
C PRO A 157 -0.99 1.04 -3.73
N MET A 158 0.18 1.65 -3.58
CA MET A 158 1.36 1.02 -3.01
C MET A 158 1.27 0.97 -1.48
N LEU A 159 0.73 -0.12 -0.96
CA LEU A 159 0.51 -0.28 0.48
C LEU A 159 1.61 -1.09 1.17
N PRO A 160 1.88 -0.79 2.46
CA PRO A 160 2.82 -1.57 3.24
C PRO A 160 2.35 -3.01 3.45
N TYR A 161 3.31 -3.92 3.53
CA TYR A 161 3.09 -5.31 3.92
C TYR A 161 3.97 -5.67 5.13
N SER A 162 4.08 -6.96 5.45
CA SER A 162 4.87 -7.43 6.58
C SER A 162 6.36 -7.58 6.29
N TYR A 163 6.84 -7.33 5.08
CA TYR A 163 8.24 -7.43 4.64
C TYR A 163 8.40 -6.87 3.22
N ASN A 164 9.64 -6.59 2.82
CA ASN A 164 10.01 -6.13 1.47
C ASN A 164 9.25 -4.85 1.06
N SER A 165 9.25 -3.85 1.95
CA SER A 165 8.46 -2.62 1.80
C SER A 165 9.21 -1.49 1.08
N ASN A 166 10.29 -1.79 0.34
CA ASN A 166 11.07 -0.80 -0.38
C ASN A 166 10.58 -0.57 -1.81
N TYR A 167 10.68 0.68 -2.26
CA TYR A 167 10.43 1.13 -3.63
C TYR A 167 11.60 1.94 -4.14
N GLN A 168 12.15 1.58 -5.30
CA GLN A 168 13.13 2.40 -5.98
C GLN A 168 12.40 3.24 -7.03
N ILE A 169 12.50 4.56 -6.86
CA ILE A 169 12.00 5.52 -7.82
C ILE A 169 13.17 6.00 -8.66
N VAL A 170 13.02 5.87 -9.98
CA VAL A 170 13.95 6.41 -10.98
C VAL A 170 13.18 7.40 -11.85
N GLN A 171 13.61 8.65 -11.85
CA GLN A 171 12.96 9.73 -12.58
C GLN A 171 13.81 10.13 -13.79
N THR A 172 13.15 10.25 -14.93
CA THR A 172 13.72 10.74 -16.19
C THR A 172 12.91 11.95 -16.67
N GLU A 173 13.27 12.51 -17.81
CA GLU A 173 12.49 13.59 -18.42
C GLU A 173 11.08 13.12 -18.82
N ASP A 174 10.98 11.93 -19.41
CA ASP A 174 9.75 11.43 -20.04
C ASP A 174 9.00 10.36 -19.21
N ALA A 175 9.57 9.92 -18.09
CA ALA A 175 8.98 8.87 -17.27
C ALA A 175 9.46 8.87 -15.80
N VAL A 176 8.62 8.34 -14.92
CA VAL A 176 9.00 7.89 -13.58
C VAL A 176 8.80 6.39 -13.51
N LEU A 177 9.87 5.66 -13.20
CA LEU A 177 9.81 4.22 -12.93
C LEU A 177 9.72 4.02 -11.41
N VAL A 178 8.76 3.19 -10.99
CA VAL A 178 8.63 2.71 -9.61
C VAL A 178 8.87 1.21 -9.62
N HIS A 179 10.00 0.79 -9.04
CA HIS A 179 10.34 -0.60 -8.85
C HIS A 179 10.00 -1.02 -7.41
N ALA A 180 9.01 -1.91 -7.26
CA ALA A 180 8.65 -2.48 -5.97
C ALA A 180 9.56 -3.66 -5.64
N GLU A 181 10.14 -3.70 -4.44
CA GLU A 181 10.98 -4.81 -4.00
C GLU A 181 10.19 -6.12 -3.98
N MET A 182 9.05 -6.15 -3.29
CA MET A 182 8.17 -7.31 -3.27
C MET A 182 7.52 -7.51 -4.64
N ILE A 183 7.51 -8.76 -5.12
CA ILE A 183 7.07 -9.18 -6.46
C ILE A 183 7.80 -8.52 -7.64
N HIS A 184 8.86 -7.74 -7.40
CA HIS A 184 9.78 -7.18 -8.40
C HIS A 184 9.13 -6.40 -9.56
N ASP A 185 7.90 -5.90 -9.41
CA ASP A 185 7.22 -5.16 -10.46
C ASP A 185 7.94 -3.83 -10.76
N ALA A 186 8.05 -3.49 -12.04
CA ALA A 186 8.59 -2.22 -12.51
C ALA A 186 7.49 -1.46 -13.25
N ARG A 187 6.83 -0.53 -12.54
CA ARG A 187 5.76 0.30 -13.11
C ARG A 187 6.35 1.55 -13.75
N ILE A 188 6.03 1.78 -15.02
CA ILE A 188 6.41 3.00 -15.74
C ILE A 188 5.23 3.97 -15.72
N ILE A 189 5.47 5.17 -15.23
CA ILE A 189 4.54 6.31 -15.28
C ILE A 189 5.03 7.24 -16.38
N HIS A 190 4.29 7.34 -17.49
CA HIS A 190 4.69 8.19 -18.62
C HIS A 190 4.41 9.67 -18.34
N LEU A 191 5.36 10.55 -18.65
CA LEU A 191 5.27 12.01 -18.45
C LEU A 191 5.22 12.81 -19.75
N ASP A 192 5.31 12.16 -20.90
CA ASP A 192 5.41 12.77 -22.23
C ASP A 192 4.06 13.28 -22.79
N GLY A 193 3.00 13.30 -21.97
CA GLY A 193 1.68 13.80 -22.34
C GLY A 193 0.92 12.91 -23.32
N ARG A 194 1.37 11.67 -23.54
CA ARG A 194 0.63 10.69 -24.36
C ARG A 194 -0.77 10.41 -23.76
N PRO A 195 -1.78 10.12 -24.59
CA PRO A 195 -3.04 9.61 -24.08
C PRO A 195 -2.86 8.21 -23.49
N HIS A 196 -3.81 7.81 -22.65
CA HIS A 196 -3.91 6.43 -22.22
C HIS A 196 -4.03 5.45 -23.39
N LEU A 197 -3.57 4.22 -23.15
CA LEU A 197 -3.73 3.12 -24.08
C LEU A 197 -5.20 2.92 -24.47
N PRO A 198 -5.49 2.46 -25.70
CA PRO A 198 -6.84 2.07 -26.11
C PRO A 198 -7.51 1.15 -25.07
N SER A 199 -8.80 1.38 -24.81
CA SER A 199 -9.54 0.72 -23.72
C SER A 199 -9.70 -0.81 -23.88
N ASN A 200 -9.27 -1.40 -24.99
CA ASN A 200 -9.21 -2.85 -25.18
C ASN A 200 -7.87 -3.45 -24.75
N ILE A 201 -6.83 -2.64 -24.51
CA ILE A 201 -5.54 -3.09 -23.95
C ILE A 201 -5.64 -3.01 -22.43
N ARG A 202 -5.41 -4.15 -21.76
CA ARG A 202 -5.60 -4.29 -20.31
C ARG A 202 -4.38 -4.89 -19.63
N LEU A 203 -3.97 -4.30 -18.51
CA LEU A 203 -2.72 -4.59 -17.81
C LEU A 203 -2.99 -4.95 -16.33
N TRP A 204 -2.12 -5.74 -15.71
CA TRP A 204 -2.22 -6.06 -14.27
C TRP A 204 -2.14 -4.82 -13.39
N MET A 205 -1.21 -3.93 -13.73
CA MET A 205 -0.89 -2.74 -12.94
C MET A 205 -1.55 -1.46 -13.46
N GLY A 206 -2.41 -1.61 -14.48
CA GLY A 206 -2.98 -0.49 -15.22
C GLY A 206 -1.96 0.24 -16.10
N ASP A 207 -2.45 1.26 -16.79
CA ASP A 207 -1.70 2.19 -17.62
C ASP A 207 -1.61 3.54 -16.89
N SER A 208 -0.41 3.93 -16.49
CA SER A 208 -0.16 5.12 -15.65
C SER A 208 0.38 6.29 -16.47
N ILE A 209 -0.36 7.40 -16.47
CA ILE A 209 0.05 8.67 -17.07
C ILE A 209 0.21 9.72 -15.97
N GLY A 210 1.39 10.33 -15.91
CA GLY A 210 1.76 11.32 -14.91
C GLY A 210 1.81 12.74 -15.47
N ARG A 211 1.55 13.71 -14.60
CA ARG A 211 1.80 15.14 -14.86
C ARG A 211 2.24 15.83 -13.58
N TRP A 212 3.03 16.89 -13.73
CA TRP A 212 3.45 17.71 -12.61
C TRP A 212 2.45 18.83 -12.33
N GLU A 213 1.94 18.89 -11.11
CA GLU A 213 1.16 20.00 -10.56
C GLU A 213 2.02 20.70 -9.49
N GLY A 214 2.82 21.68 -9.95
CA GLY A 214 3.86 22.29 -9.12
C GLY A 214 4.96 21.28 -8.79
N ALA A 215 5.16 21.01 -7.49
CA ALA A 215 6.13 20.02 -7.00
C ALA A 215 5.51 18.62 -6.75
N THR A 216 4.25 18.43 -7.09
CA THR A 216 3.53 17.17 -6.89
C THR A 216 3.40 16.44 -8.22
N LEU A 217 3.84 15.19 -8.28
CA LEU A 217 3.51 14.31 -9.40
C LEU A 217 2.11 13.75 -9.18
N VAL A 218 1.20 14.05 -10.09
CA VAL A 218 -0.15 13.50 -10.13
C VAL A 218 -0.18 12.41 -11.19
N VAL A 219 -0.62 11.21 -10.80
CA VAL A 219 -0.68 10.05 -11.68
C VAL A 219 -2.13 9.62 -11.85
N ASP A 220 -2.57 9.51 -13.09
CA ASP A 220 -3.84 8.91 -13.50
C ASP A 220 -3.57 7.48 -13.97
N THR A 221 -4.26 6.50 -13.40
CA THR A 221 -4.10 5.10 -13.80
C THR A 221 -5.44 4.44 -14.10
N THR A 222 -5.54 3.86 -15.29
CA THR A 222 -6.72 3.11 -15.78
C THR A 222 -6.27 1.82 -16.48
N ASN A 223 -7.10 1.23 -17.36
CA ASN A 223 -6.78 0.05 -18.17
C ASN A 223 -6.39 -1.21 -17.36
N PHE A 224 -6.89 -1.36 -16.13
CA PHE A 224 -6.72 -2.59 -15.36
C PHE A 224 -7.43 -3.78 -16.02
N ASN A 225 -6.87 -4.97 -15.88
CA ASN A 225 -7.46 -6.22 -16.35
C ASN A 225 -8.55 -6.76 -15.40
N ASP A 226 -9.23 -7.83 -15.81
CA ASP A 226 -10.19 -8.56 -14.97
C ASP A 226 -9.52 -9.71 -14.19
N GLY A 227 -8.25 -9.57 -13.83
CA GLY A 227 -7.54 -10.59 -13.05
C GLY A 227 -8.21 -10.87 -11.70
N GLY A 228 -9.08 -9.97 -11.26
CA GLY A 228 -9.81 -10.09 -10.01
C GLY A 228 -8.88 -9.89 -8.82
N GLY A 229 -9.43 -10.10 -7.63
CA GLY A 229 -8.71 -9.87 -6.38
C GLY A 229 -9.26 -8.66 -5.64
N PHE A 230 -9.59 -8.90 -4.38
CA PHE A 230 -10.04 -7.94 -3.40
C PHE A 230 -9.10 -7.99 -2.20
N TYR A 231 -8.83 -6.83 -1.61
CA TYR A 231 -8.02 -6.73 -0.41
C TYR A 231 -8.47 -7.76 0.65
N GLY A 232 -7.51 -8.56 1.12
CA GLY A 232 -7.73 -9.63 2.09
C GLY A 232 -8.13 -10.99 1.50
N ASP A 233 -8.23 -11.13 0.18
CA ASP A 233 -8.01 -12.43 -0.46
C ASP A 233 -6.50 -12.58 -0.80
N ALA A 234 -5.99 -13.81 -0.86
CA ALA A 234 -4.56 -14.09 -1.00
C ALA A 234 -3.98 -13.40 -2.25
N GLY A 235 -3.32 -12.25 -2.06
CA GLY A 235 -2.74 -11.42 -3.12
C GLY A 235 -3.71 -10.47 -3.82
N GLY A 236 -4.96 -10.35 -3.36
CA GLY A 236 -5.92 -9.39 -3.91
C GLY A 236 -5.62 -7.96 -3.50
N ASN A 237 -5.57 -7.04 -4.46
CA ASN A 237 -5.59 -5.60 -4.24
C ASN A 237 -7.04 -5.08 -4.18
N PHE A 238 -7.30 -3.77 -4.18
CA PHE A 238 -8.65 -3.21 -4.00
C PHE A 238 -9.55 -3.27 -5.25
N GLY A 239 -9.90 -4.47 -5.70
CA GLY A 239 -10.88 -4.67 -6.77
C GLY A 239 -10.28 -4.41 -8.15
N TRP A 240 -9.39 -5.32 -8.58
CA TRP A 240 -8.87 -5.33 -9.96
C TRP A 240 -9.95 -5.79 -10.92
N ASP A 241 -10.68 -4.81 -11.45
CA ASP A 241 -11.57 -4.96 -12.60
C ASP A 241 -11.40 -3.79 -13.57
N ARG A 242 -11.99 -3.90 -14.77
CA ARG A 242 -11.88 -2.90 -15.84
C ARG A 242 -12.39 -1.49 -15.50
N ASN A 243 -13.17 -1.33 -14.44
CA ASN A 243 -13.74 -0.05 -13.99
C ASN A 243 -12.91 0.61 -12.90
N LEU A 244 -11.82 -0.03 -12.44
CA LEU A 244 -10.90 0.58 -11.51
C LEU A 244 -10.22 1.80 -12.15
N HIS A 245 -10.32 2.93 -11.48
CA HIS A 245 -9.59 4.16 -11.76
C HIS A 245 -8.89 4.60 -10.50
N ILE A 246 -7.59 4.89 -10.61
CA ILE A 246 -6.78 5.31 -9.47
C ILE A 246 -6.11 6.62 -9.81
N ILE A 247 -6.21 7.56 -8.88
CA ILE A 247 -5.49 8.81 -8.90
C ILE A 247 -4.48 8.81 -7.76
N GLU A 248 -3.18 8.91 -8.05
CA GLU A 248 -2.12 9.00 -7.05
C GLU A 248 -1.47 10.39 -7.02
N ARG A 249 -0.85 10.73 -5.88
CA ARG A 249 -0.05 11.93 -5.69
C ARG A 249 1.23 11.61 -4.94
N PHE A 250 2.34 12.05 -5.52
CA PHE A 250 3.67 11.95 -4.92
C PHE A 250 4.20 13.34 -4.67
N SER A 251 4.54 13.64 -3.42
CA SER A 251 5.10 14.93 -3.02
C SER A 251 6.11 14.75 -1.89
N LEU A 252 7.19 15.53 -1.89
CA LEU A 252 8.10 15.54 -0.75
C LEU A 252 7.45 16.31 0.41
N PHE A 253 7.26 15.61 1.53
CA PHE A 253 6.85 16.24 2.80
C PHE A 253 8.04 17.02 3.41
N ASP A 254 9.24 16.46 3.27
CA ASP A 254 10.54 17.07 3.52
C ASP A 254 11.64 16.26 2.81
N ALA A 255 12.92 16.53 3.07
CA ALA A 255 14.05 15.90 2.38
C ALA A 255 14.09 14.36 2.50
N GLU A 256 13.58 13.83 3.61
CA GLU A 256 13.67 12.41 3.97
C GLU A 256 12.31 11.70 3.99
N THR A 257 11.24 12.39 3.59
CA THR A 257 9.88 11.86 3.66
C THR A 257 9.09 12.14 2.40
N LEU A 258 8.72 11.07 1.69
CA LEU A 258 7.79 11.11 0.57
C LEU A 258 6.37 10.95 1.11
N ARG A 259 5.49 11.89 0.81
CA ARG A 259 4.05 11.77 1.03
C ARG A 259 3.42 11.17 -0.23
N TYR A 260 2.81 10.00 -0.05
CA TYR A 260 2.08 9.29 -1.06
C TYR A 260 0.59 9.29 -0.72
N GLN A 261 -0.23 9.75 -1.65
CA GLN A 261 -1.69 9.78 -1.52
C GLN A 261 -2.31 9.07 -2.69
N PHE A 262 -3.48 8.48 -2.47
CA PHE A 262 -4.23 7.81 -3.52
C PHE A 262 -5.73 7.98 -3.32
N GLU A 263 -6.45 7.91 -4.42
CA GLU A 263 -7.90 7.89 -4.52
C GLU A 263 -8.31 6.75 -5.43
N ILE A 264 -9.24 5.92 -4.97
CA ILE A 264 -9.77 4.77 -5.68
C ILE A 264 -11.22 5.07 -6.03
N ASP A 265 -11.50 5.02 -7.33
CA ASP A 265 -12.86 5.01 -7.88
C ASP A 265 -13.08 3.68 -8.59
N ASN A 266 -13.99 2.87 -8.05
CA ASN A 266 -14.43 1.63 -8.67
C ASN A 266 -15.88 1.36 -8.25
N PRO A 267 -16.88 1.80 -9.05
CA PRO A 267 -18.29 1.66 -8.70
C PRO A 267 -18.80 0.21 -8.83
N THR A 268 -18.07 -0.68 -9.50
CA THR A 268 -18.43 -2.10 -9.55
C THR A 268 -17.95 -2.84 -8.30
N ALA A 269 -16.84 -2.41 -7.71
CA ALA A 269 -16.28 -2.99 -6.50
C ALA A 269 -16.87 -2.42 -5.20
N PHE A 270 -16.95 -1.09 -5.08
CA PHE A 270 -17.24 -0.41 -3.81
C PHE A 270 -18.51 0.44 -3.86
N THR A 271 -19.13 0.66 -2.70
CA THR A 271 -20.33 1.52 -2.59
C THR A 271 -20.05 3.01 -2.77
N GLN A 272 -18.78 3.43 -2.68
CA GLN A 272 -18.34 4.80 -2.92
C GLN A 272 -16.82 4.87 -3.17
N PRO A 273 -16.30 5.94 -3.81
CA PRO A 273 -14.88 6.22 -3.86
C PRO A 273 -14.29 6.43 -2.46
N TRP A 274 -12.99 6.19 -2.34
CA TRP A 274 -12.27 6.33 -1.08
C TRP A 274 -10.81 6.71 -1.30
N LYS A 275 -10.16 7.18 -0.24
CA LYS A 275 -8.83 7.79 -0.31
C LYS A 275 -7.93 7.30 0.80
N GLY A 276 -6.64 7.27 0.53
CA GLY A 276 -5.63 6.97 1.53
C GLY A 276 -4.37 7.82 1.39
N GLU A 277 -3.57 7.78 2.44
CA GLU A 277 -2.31 8.50 2.55
C GLU A 277 -1.35 7.72 3.44
N LEU A 278 -0.12 7.57 2.96
CA LEU A 278 1.00 7.15 3.80
C LEU A 278 2.24 8.01 3.52
N THR A 279 3.16 7.99 4.46
CA THR A 279 4.47 8.61 4.29
C THR A 279 5.53 7.53 4.23
N MET A 280 6.36 7.58 3.19
CA MET A 280 7.49 6.68 3.01
C MET A 280 8.77 7.40 3.43
N THR A 281 9.67 6.68 4.10
CA THR A 281 10.95 7.22 4.57
C THR A 281 12.03 6.92 3.55
N ARG A 282 12.94 7.86 3.30
CA ARG A 282 14.09 7.59 2.45
C ARG A 282 14.95 6.49 3.07
N SER A 283 15.40 5.55 2.26
CA SER A 283 16.27 4.45 2.66
C SER A 283 17.61 4.54 1.94
N SER A 284 18.69 4.21 2.66
CA SER A 284 20.03 3.99 2.09
C SER A 284 20.30 2.53 1.77
N GLU A 285 19.36 1.63 2.11
CA GLU A 285 19.46 0.20 1.81
C GLU A 285 19.28 -0.06 0.32
N MET A 286 19.78 -1.21 -0.14
CA MET A 286 19.57 -1.67 -1.51
C MET A 286 18.27 -2.46 -1.62
N ILE A 287 17.66 -2.44 -2.80
CA ILE A 287 16.60 -3.38 -3.14
C ILE A 287 17.25 -4.72 -3.47
N TYR A 288 16.75 -5.78 -2.84
CA TYR A 288 17.15 -7.15 -3.12
C TYR A 288 16.13 -7.83 -4.03
N GLU A 289 16.58 -8.85 -4.75
CA GLU A 289 15.72 -9.67 -5.58
C GLU A 289 14.65 -10.37 -4.74
N TYR A 290 13.38 -10.23 -5.15
CA TYR A 290 12.29 -11.04 -4.64
C TYR A 290 12.03 -12.19 -5.61
N ALA A 291 12.75 -13.31 -5.44
CA ALA A 291 12.70 -14.44 -6.36
C ALA A 291 11.39 -15.25 -6.17
N CYS A 292 10.25 -14.70 -6.58
CA CYS A 292 8.93 -15.28 -6.31
C CYS A 292 8.74 -16.62 -7.01
N HIS A 293 9.25 -16.76 -8.23
CA HIS A 293 9.11 -17.99 -9.01
C HIS A 293 10.16 -19.03 -8.61
N GLU A 294 11.38 -18.57 -8.34
CA GLU A 294 12.50 -19.39 -7.91
C GLU A 294 12.18 -19.98 -6.53
N ALA A 295 12.17 -21.31 -6.43
CA ALA A 295 11.83 -22.02 -5.20
C ALA A 295 10.37 -21.83 -4.69
N ASN A 296 9.41 -21.47 -5.56
CA ASN A 296 7.98 -21.56 -5.25
C ASN A 296 7.47 -23.01 -5.22
N TYR A 297 7.98 -23.79 -4.26
CA TYR A 297 7.57 -25.17 -4.04
C TYR A 297 6.15 -25.25 -3.49
N SER A 298 5.67 -24.18 -2.85
CA SER A 298 4.32 -24.08 -2.29
C SER A 298 3.26 -24.35 -3.35
N LEU A 299 3.35 -23.74 -4.53
CA LEU A 299 2.40 -23.94 -5.62
C LEU A 299 2.27 -25.43 -6.00
N THR A 300 3.39 -26.08 -6.29
CA THR A 300 3.40 -27.51 -6.64
C THR A 300 2.93 -28.39 -5.48
N ASN A 301 3.34 -28.08 -4.26
CA ASN A 301 3.00 -28.87 -3.07
C ASN A 301 1.52 -28.77 -2.71
N MET A 302 0.91 -27.58 -2.85
CA MET A 302 -0.53 -27.39 -2.63
C MET A 302 -1.35 -28.22 -3.61
N LEU A 303 -1.01 -28.15 -4.92
CA LEU A 303 -1.68 -28.94 -5.96
C LEU A 303 -1.51 -30.45 -5.72
N ARG A 304 -0.29 -30.91 -5.40
CA ARG A 304 -0.03 -32.32 -5.07
C ARG A 304 -0.79 -32.77 -3.82
N GLY A 305 -0.83 -31.93 -2.80
CA GLY A 305 -1.57 -32.18 -1.56
C GLY A 305 -3.07 -32.34 -1.81
N TYR A 306 -3.64 -31.49 -2.67
CA TYR A 306 -5.02 -31.62 -3.10
C TYR A 306 -5.29 -32.94 -3.84
N ARG A 307 -4.47 -33.27 -4.83
CA ARG A 307 -4.59 -34.54 -5.58
C ARG A 307 -4.45 -35.78 -4.70
N ALA A 308 -3.66 -35.68 -3.62
CA ALA A 308 -3.56 -36.75 -2.63
C ALA A 308 -4.82 -36.84 -1.74
N ALA A 309 -5.46 -35.72 -1.42
CA ALA A 309 -6.70 -35.68 -0.64
C ALA A 309 -7.88 -36.31 -1.39
N GLU A 310 -7.98 -36.12 -2.70
CA GLU A 310 -9.01 -36.75 -3.55
C GLU A 310 -8.95 -38.28 -3.53
N ARG A 311 -7.77 -38.86 -3.25
CA ARG A 311 -7.57 -40.32 -3.19
C ARG A 311 -7.92 -40.90 -1.82
N ARG A 312 -8.17 -40.07 -0.80
CA ARG A 312 -8.53 -40.55 0.54
C ARG A 312 -10.00 -41.00 0.56
N PRO A 313 -10.32 -42.18 1.10
CA PRO A 313 -11.72 -42.59 1.26
C PRO A 313 -12.45 -41.57 2.15
N VAL A 314 -13.65 -41.17 1.74
CA VAL A 314 -14.53 -40.34 2.58
C VAL A 314 -14.93 -41.17 3.79
N ASP A 315 -14.54 -40.77 4.99
CA ASP A 315 -14.95 -41.44 6.22
C ASP A 315 -16.43 -41.15 6.50
N VAL A 316 -17.28 -42.11 6.12
CA VAL A 316 -18.75 -42.02 6.22
C VAL A 316 -19.24 -42.08 7.68
N ARG A 317 -18.36 -42.31 8.66
CA ARG A 317 -18.74 -42.50 10.08
C ARG A 317 -18.79 -41.22 10.93
N LYS A 318 -18.53 -40.03 10.35
CA LYS A 318 -18.64 -38.74 11.04
C LYS A 318 -19.72 -37.84 10.44
N ARG A 319 -20.99 -38.27 10.52
CA ARG A 319 -22.17 -37.41 10.38
C ARG A 319 -23.03 -37.50 11.61
#